data_AF-A0A811UEB7-F1
#
_entry.id   AF-A0A811UEB7-F1
#
_cell.length_a   1.000
_cell.length_b   1.000
_cell.length_c   1.000
_cell.angle_alpha   90.00
_cell.angle_beta   90.00
_cell.angle_gamma   90.00
#
_symmetry.space_group_name_H-M   'P 1'
#
loop_
_entity.id
_entity.type
_entity.pdbx_description
1 polymer ?
#
loop_
_entity_poly.entity_id
_entity_poly.type
_entity_poly.pdbx_seq_one_letter_code
_entity_poly.pdbx_strand_id
1 'polypeptide(L)'
;MDLHANLNFSKGTIYAPYLNEIGVEEIIENLKEQKIDVSWYTVKVQTKSKTYVVQELSSSRPYKKRCNKPPVCDTCALPPHSPSPCKRSHCVNCLADHTSASCPKFTQLKEILTIQTDNNTTHINMNSESKENRQILANSTHSTHS
;
A
#
# COMPACT_ATOMS: atom_id res chain seq x y z
N MET A 1 28.83 -15.22 16.48
CA MET A 1 28.00 -13.99 16.44
C MET A 1 26.55 -14.46 16.41
N ASP A 2 25.87 -14.41 17.56
CA ASP A 2 24.45 -14.73 17.67
C ASP A 2 23.63 -13.56 17.14
N LEU A 3 23.05 -13.71 15.94
CA LEU A 3 22.27 -12.66 15.28
C LEU A 3 20.89 -12.39 15.94
N HIS A 4 20.54 -13.11 17.01
CA HIS A 4 19.17 -13.15 17.56
C HIS A 4 19.11 -13.06 19.09
N ALA A 5 20.06 -12.37 19.74
CA ALA A 5 20.06 -12.21 21.20
C ALA A 5 18.88 -11.37 21.75
N ASN A 6 18.19 -10.62 20.90
CA ASN A 6 16.96 -9.91 21.24
C ASN A 6 15.94 -10.12 20.12
N LEU A 7 15.03 -11.08 20.30
CA LEU A 7 13.81 -11.17 19.49
C LEU A 7 13.01 -9.87 19.71
N ASN A 8 13.08 -8.97 18.74
CA ASN A 8 12.21 -7.80 18.69
C ASN A 8 10.76 -8.30 18.68
N PHE A 9 10.01 -8.05 19.75
CA PHE A 9 8.56 -8.25 19.77
C PHE A 9 7.90 -7.18 18.89
N SER A 10 7.95 -7.34 17.57
CA SER A 10 7.10 -6.57 16.67
C SER A 10 5.67 -7.10 16.79
N LYS A 11 4.80 -6.39 17.51
CA LYS A 11 3.36 -6.63 17.43
C LYS A 11 2.89 -6.26 16.03
N GLY A 12 2.81 -7.25 15.15
CA GLY A 12 2.37 -7.11 13.76
C GLY A 12 1.25 -8.09 13.43
N THR A 13 0.41 -7.73 12.46
CA THR A 13 -0.54 -8.67 11.85
C THR A 13 0.06 -9.14 10.53
N ILE A 14 0.17 -10.45 10.34
CA ILE A 14 0.61 -11.04 9.07
C ILE A 14 -0.63 -11.59 8.37
N TYR A 15 -0.85 -11.17 7.13
CA TYR A 15 -1.87 -11.76 6.26
C TYR A 15 -1.26 -12.98 5.55
N ALA A 16 -1.77 -14.18 5.85
CA ALA A 16 -1.24 -15.44 5.34
C ALA A 16 -2.39 -16.35 4.84
N PRO A 17 -2.96 -16.07 3.67
CA PRO A 17 -4.14 -16.79 3.17
C PRO A 17 -3.88 -18.27 2.84
N TYR A 18 -2.61 -18.64 2.62
CA TYR A 18 -2.19 -20.02 2.41
C TYR A 18 -2.29 -20.88 3.67
N LEU A 19 -2.42 -20.28 4.87
CA LEU A 19 -2.68 -21.01 6.11
C LEU A 19 -4.16 -21.38 6.28
N ASN A 20 -5.06 -20.90 5.40
CA ASN A 20 -6.49 -21.19 5.50
C ASN A 20 -6.83 -22.67 5.25
N GLU A 21 -5.95 -23.39 4.54
CA GLU A 21 -6.12 -24.81 4.21
C GLU A 21 -5.42 -25.73 5.22
N ILE A 22 -4.64 -25.17 6.14
CA ILE A 22 -3.90 -25.92 7.16
C ILE A 22 -4.71 -25.96 8.46
N GLY A 23 -4.79 -27.13 9.08
CA GLY A 23 -5.44 -27.29 10.38
C GLY A 23 -4.78 -26.43 11.46
N VAL A 24 -5.58 -25.87 12.37
CA VAL A 24 -5.06 -25.04 13.46
C VAL A 24 -4.09 -25.84 14.35
N GLU A 25 -4.40 -27.12 14.55
CA GLU A 25 -3.60 -28.06 15.34
C GLU A 25 -2.22 -28.27 14.71
N GLU A 26 -2.17 -28.43 13.39
CA GLU A 26 -0.91 -28.60 12.63
C GLU A 26 -0.05 -27.34 12.71
N ILE A 27 -0.66 -26.15 12.63
CA ILE A 27 0.06 -24.88 12.81
C ILE A 27 0.64 -24.79 14.22
N ILE A 28 -0.13 -25.13 15.25
CA ILE A 28 0.32 -25.09 16.65
C ILE A 28 1.46 -26.08 16.89
N GLU A 29 1.37 -27.29 16.35
CA GLU A 29 2.39 -28.32 16.49
C GLU A 29 3.73 -27.87 15.86
N ASN A 30 3.69 -27.34 14.64
CA ASN A 30 4.87 -26.86 13.93
C ASN A 30 5.51 -25.60 14.59
N LEU A 31 4.75 -24.81 15.34
CA LEU A 31 5.26 -23.61 16.03
C LEU A 31 5.68 -23.87 17.49
N LYS A 32 5.43 -25.06 18.02
CA LYS A 32 5.69 -25.41 19.43
C LYS A 32 7.16 -25.26 19.83
N GLU A 33 8.09 -25.61 18.95
CA GLU A 33 9.53 -25.52 19.22
C GLU A 33 10.03 -24.07 19.34
N GLN A 34 9.32 -23.13 18.72
CA GLN A 34 9.70 -21.70 18.71
C GLN A 34 9.25 -20.97 19.99
N LYS A 35 8.57 -21.65 20.92
CA LYS A 35 8.03 -21.08 22.18
C LYS A 35 7.15 -19.84 21.93
N ILE A 36 6.45 -19.79 20.79
CA ILE A 36 5.54 -18.70 20.44
C ILE A 36 4.20 -18.95 21.15
N ASP A 37 3.73 -17.96 21.89
CA ASP A 37 2.37 -17.95 22.44
C ASP A 37 1.39 -17.52 21.33
N VAL A 38 0.56 -18.45 20.85
CA VAL A 38 -0.33 -18.23 19.71
C VAL A 38 -1.77 -18.10 20.21
N SER A 39 -2.33 -16.89 20.09
CA SER A 39 -3.77 -16.65 20.28
C SER A 39 -4.45 -16.50 18.92
N TRP A 40 -5.47 -17.31 18.63
CA TRP A 40 -6.24 -17.23 17.38
C TRP A 40 -7.63 -16.65 17.61
N TYR A 41 -8.14 -15.87 16.65
CA TYR A 41 -9.52 -15.37 16.65
C TYR A 41 -10.06 -15.37 15.22
N THR A 42 -11.28 -15.87 15.02
CA THR A 42 -11.95 -15.86 13.71
C THR A 42 -12.80 -14.60 13.59
N VAL A 43 -12.49 -13.74 12.63
CA VAL A 43 -13.34 -12.58 12.29
C VAL A 43 -14.22 -12.94 11.11
N LYS A 44 -15.55 -12.95 11.32
CA LYS A 44 -16.51 -13.00 10.22
C LYS A 44 -16.59 -11.62 9.56
N VAL A 45 -15.93 -11.45 8.43
CA VAL A 45 -16.04 -10.22 7.63
C VAL A 45 -17.36 -10.26 6.86
N GLN A 46 -18.35 -9.50 7.33
CA GLN A 46 -19.58 -9.30 6.58
C GLN A 46 -19.31 -8.25 5.49
N THR A 47 -19.14 -8.70 4.25
CA THR A 47 -19.04 -7.82 3.09
C THR A 47 -20.39 -7.13 2.88
N LYS A 48 -20.55 -5.94 3.46
CA LYS A 48 -21.58 -5.01 3.00
C LYS A 48 -21.22 -4.63 1.56
N SER A 49 -21.86 -5.26 0.59
CA SER A 49 -21.76 -4.90 -0.81
C SER A 49 -22.20 -3.45 -0.97
N LYS A 50 -21.23 -2.53 -0.97
CA LYS A 50 -21.46 -1.18 -1.46
C LYS A 50 -21.59 -1.31 -2.96
N THR A 51 -22.82 -1.29 -3.46
CA THR A 51 -23.11 -1.13 -4.88
C THR A 51 -22.59 0.24 -5.29
N TYR A 52 -21.39 0.30 -5.86
CA TYR A 52 -20.91 1.49 -6.52
C TYR A 52 -21.61 1.54 -7.87
N VAL A 53 -22.58 2.46 -8.02
CA VAL A 53 -23.12 2.79 -9.34
C VAL A 53 -21.98 3.46 -10.10
N VAL A 54 -21.41 2.76 -11.08
CA VAL A 54 -20.44 3.32 -12.01
C VAL A 54 -21.24 4.26 -12.92
N GLN A 55 -21.24 5.55 -12.58
CA GLN A 55 -21.74 6.58 -13.49
C GLN A 55 -20.76 6.64 -14.65
N GLU A 56 -21.20 6.25 -15.84
CA GLU A 56 -20.43 6.36 -17.08
C GLU A 56 -19.90 7.79 -17.22
N LEU A 57 -18.59 7.94 -17.03
CA LEU A 57 -17.87 9.18 -17.27
C LEU A 57 -17.79 9.37 -18.79
N SER A 58 -18.69 10.19 -19.31
CA SER A 58 -18.64 10.68 -20.69
C SER A 58 -17.27 11.31 -20.96
N SER A 59 -16.48 10.63 -21.79
CA SER A 59 -15.16 11.01 -22.27
C SER A 59 -15.21 12.31 -23.08
N SER A 60 -14.82 13.47 -22.51
CA SER A 60 -14.31 14.64 -23.27
C SER A 60 -14.07 15.93 -22.45
N ARG A 61 -13.59 15.86 -21.19
CA ARG A 61 -13.00 17.06 -20.55
C ARG A 61 -11.63 16.72 -19.96
N PRO A 62 -10.54 17.42 -20.36
CA PRO A 62 -9.25 17.27 -19.69
C PRO A 62 -9.44 17.69 -18.23
N TYR A 63 -9.41 16.71 -17.33
CA TYR A 63 -9.48 16.96 -15.91
C TYR A 63 -8.24 17.78 -15.53
N LYS A 64 -8.43 19.05 -15.17
CA LYS A 64 -7.35 19.82 -14.55
C LYS A 64 -7.01 19.13 -13.23
N LYS A 65 -5.83 18.53 -13.14
CA LYS A 65 -5.29 17.96 -11.90
C LYS A 65 -5.22 19.08 -10.86
N ARG A 66 -6.25 19.22 -10.02
CA ARG A 66 -6.26 20.16 -8.90
C ARG A 66 -5.44 19.55 -7.78
N CYS A 67 -4.33 20.18 -7.41
CA CYS A 67 -3.59 19.83 -6.21
C CYS A 67 -4.32 20.46 -5.01
N ASN A 68 -4.97 19.63 -4.18
CA ASN A 68 -5.60 20.07 -2.93
C ASN A 68 -4.63 20.00 -1.74
N LYS A 69 -3.32 19.80 -1.97
CA LYS A 69 -2.35 19.73 -0.89
C LYS A 69 -2.05 21.15 -0.40
N PRO A 70 -2.03 21.39 0.93
CA PRO A 70 -1.62 22.68 1.46
C PRO A 70 -0.17 22.97 1.06
N PRO A 71 0.21 24.25 0.87
CA PRO A 71 1.59 24.61 0.60
C PRO A 71 2.49 24.14 1.74
N VAL A 72 3.70 23.73 1.41
CA VAL A 72 4.73 23.31 2.37
C VAL A 72 5.89 24.29 2.30
N CYS A 73 6.69 24.38 3.36
CA CYS A 73 7.90 25.18 3.37
C CYS A 73 8.97 24.58 2.44
N ASP A 74 9.53 25.40 1.55
CA ASP A 74 10.55 24.97 0.59
C ASP A 74 11.85 24.46 1.25
N THR A 75 12.17 24.95 2.45
CA THR A 75 13.42 24.60 3.15
C THR A 75 13.32 23.28 3.91
N CYS A 76 12.24 23.08 4.67
CA CYS A 76 12.10 21.95 5.59
C CYS A 76 10.97 20.98 5.26
N ALA A 77 10.19 21.24 4.19
CA ALA A 77 9.05 20.42 3.75
C ALA A 77 7.95 20.20 4.82
N LEU A 78 7.92 21.03 5.86
CA LEU A 78 6.87 21.07 6.88
C LEU A 78 5.70 21.98 6.44
N PRO A 79 4.53 21.92 7.11
CA PRO A 79 3.48 22.90 6.91
C PRO A 79 3.96 24.35 7.08
N PRO A 80 3.20 25.33 6.58
CA PRO A 80 3.54 26.75 6.70
C PRO A 80 3.76 27.12 8.17
N HIS A 81 4.87 27.78 8.48
CA HIS A 81 5.27 28.12 9.85
C HIS A 81 5.90 29.52 9.92
N SER A 82 6.01 30.04 11.14
CA SER A 82 6.67 31.30 11.46
C SER A 82 7.95 31.04 12.26
N PRO A 83 9.02 31.85 12.09
CA PRO A 83 9.14 33.01 11.21
C PRO A 83 9.35 32.62 9.73
N SER A 84 8.93 33.51 8.83
CA SER A 84 9.32 33.49 7.42
C SER A 84 10.43 34.54 7.21
N PRO A 85 11.59 34.20 6.62
CA PRO A 85 11.96 32.91 6.05
C PRO A 85 12.29 31.85 7.11
N CYS A 86 12.15 30.57 6.72
CA CYS A 86 12.49 29.42 7.57
C CYS A 86 13.96 29.52 8.03
N LYS A 87 14.19 29.50 9.35
CA LYS A 87 15.53 29.57 9.96
C LYS A 87 16.20 28.21 10.17
N ARG A 88 15.53 27.11 9.80
CA ARG A 88 16.02 25.77 10.10
C ARG A 88 17.18 25.41 9.16
N SER A 89 18.35 25.12 9.74
CA SER A 89 19.54 24.68 9.00
C SER A 89 19.64 23.15 8.84
N HIS A 90 18.95 22.39 9.69
CA HIS A 90 19.07 20.94 9.75
C HIS A 90 17.90 20.22 9.07
N CYS A 91 18.23 19.18 8.31
CA CYS A 91 17.27 18.36 7.58
C CYS A 91 16.29 17.64 8.53
N VAL A 92 14.98 17.68 8.26
CA VAL A 92 13.99 16.93 9.07
C VAL A 92 14.06 15.41 8.88
N ASN A 93 14.63 14.94 7.76
CA ASN A 93 14.66 13.51 7.42
C ASN A 93 15.89 12.78 7.95
N CYS A 94 17.02 13.48 8.13
CA CYS A 94 18.28 12.85 8.54
C CYS A 94 19.10 13.65 9.55
N LEU A 95 18.63 14.84 9.97
CA LEU A 95 19.25 15.73 10.95
C LEU A 95 20.63 16.30 10.58
N ALA A 96 21.12 16.07 9.36
CA ALA A 96 22.38 16.65 8.89
C ALA A 96 22.22 18.10 8.40
N ASP A 97 23.36 18.79 8.22
CA ASP A 97 23.47 20.18 7.75
C ASP A 97 23.18 20.29 6.24
N HIS A 98 21.91 20.18 5.90
CA HIS A 98 21.35 20.52 4.59
C HIS A 98 19.84 20.74 4.69
N THR A 99 19.27 21.37 3.67
CA THR A 99 17.81 21.52 3.55
C THR A 99 17.15 20.18 3.24
N SER A 100 15.89 20.01 3.63
CA SER A 100 15.18 18.74 3.38
C SER A 100 14.95 18.47 1.89
N ALA A 101 14.94 19.51 1.05
CA ALA A 101 14.87 19.39 -0.40
C ALA A 101 16.12 18.73 -1.00
N SER A 102 17.31 18.94 -0.43
CA SER A 102 18.59 18.39 -0.89
C SER A 102 18.97 17.07 -0.21
N CYS A 103 18.07 16.48 0.58
CA CYS A 103 18.39 15.30 1.37
C CYS A 103 18.40 14.02 0.50
N PRO A 104 19.51 13.26 0.44
CA PRO A 104 19.58 12.04 -0.38
C PRO A 104 18.59 10.97 0.08
N LYS A 105 18.37 10.85 1.41
CA LYS A 105 17.36 9.92 1.96
C LYS A 105 15.93 10.29 1.52
N PHE A 106 15.64 11.58 1.43
CA PHE A 106 14.33 12.07 1.00
C PHE A 106 14.11 11.82 -0.50
N THR A 107 15.14 12.05 -1.32
CA THR A 107 15.11 11.76 -2.75
C THR A 107 14.89 10.26 -2.99
N GLN A 108 15.66 9.40 -2.31
CA GLN A 108 15.50 7.95 -2.40
C GLN A 108 14.08 7.51 -2.01
N LEU A 109 13.52 8.06 -0.92
CA LEU A 109 12.17 7.73 -0.49
C LEU A 109 11.11 8.14 -1.53
N LYS A 110 11.28 9.30 -2.18
CA LYS A 110 10.39 9.74 -3.27
C LYS A 110 10.44 8.79 -4.45
N GLU A 111 11.63 8.34 -4.84
CA GLU A 111 11.80 7.38 -5.93
C GLU A 111 11.12 6.04 -5.61
N ILE A 112 11.32 5.52 -4.40
CA ILE A 112 10.66 4.28 -3.93
C ILE A 112 9.14 4.43 -3.99
N LEU A 113 8.59 5.54 -3.47
CA LEU A 113 7.15 5.78 -3.49
C LEU A 113 6.60 5.92 -4.90
N THR A 114 7.37 6.50 -5.82
CA THR A 114 7.00 6.62 -7.23
C THR A 114 6.90 5.23 -7.86
N ILE A 115 7.95 4.41 -7.70
CA ILE A 115 7.98 3.02 -8.20
C ILE A 115 6.82 2.19 -7.63
N GLN A 116 6.54 2.30 -6.32
CA GLN A 116 5.43 1.60 -5.69
C GLN A 116 4.07 2.04 -6.24
N THR A 117 3.91 3.34 -6.49
CA THR A 117 2.66 3.89 -7.07
C THR A 117 2.48 3.42 -8.50
N ASP A 118 3.54 3.44 -9.30
CA ASP A 118 3.52 3.01 -10.69
C ASP A 118 3.24 1.50 -10.81
N ASN A 119 3.91 0.68 -10.00
CA ASN A 119 3.69 -0.77 -9.96
C ASN A 119 2.26 -1.12 -9.51
N ASN A 120 1.73 -0.44 -8.49
CA ASN A 120 0.35 -0.65 -8.04
C ASN A 120 -0.66 -0.27 -9.14
N THR A 121 -0.39 0.78 -9.91
CA THR A 121 -1.23 1.17 -11.04
C THR A 121 -1.19 0.12 -12.15
N THR A 122 -0.02 -0.43 -12.45
CA THR A 122 0.15 -1.51 -13.45
C THR A 122 -0.60 -2.79 -13.04
N HIS A 123 -0.52 -3.19 -11.77
CA HIS A 123 -1.25 -4.36 -11.26
C HIS A 123 -2.77 -4.19 -11.30
N ILE A 124 -3.29 -2.97 -11.09
CA ILE A 124 -4.71 -2.68 -11.24
C ILE A 124 -5.14 -2.84 -12.71
N ASN A 125 -4.35 -2.31 -13.65
CA ASN A 125 -4.67 -2.37 -15.08
C ASN A 125 -4.64 -3.80 -15.65
N MET A 126 -3.65 -4.61 -15.26
CA MET A 126 -3.59 -6.02 -15.67
C MET A 126 -4.77 -6.85 -15.13
N ASN A 127 -5.25 -6.52 -13.93
CA ASN A 127 -6.40 -7.18 -13.32
C ASN A 127 -7.74 -6.77 -13.97
N SER A 128 -7.87 -5.55 -14.51
CA SER A 128 -9.04 -5.16 -15.31
C SER A 128 -9.05 -5.84 -16.67
N GLU A 129 -7.93 -5.88 -17.39
CA GLU A 129 -7.82 -6.54 -18.70
C GLU A 129 -8.08 -8.06 -18.61
N SER A 130 -7.60 -8.69 -17.53
CA SER A 130 -7.83 -10.12 -17.26
C SER A 130 -9.28 -10.47 -16.90
N LYS A 131 -10.07 -9.49 -16.46
CA LYS A 131 -11.52 -9.66 -16.21
C LYS A 131 -12.31 -9.46 -17.49
N GLU A 132 -11.94 -8.46 -18.30
CA GLU A 132 -12.58 -8.17 -19.58
C GLU A 132 -12.38 -9.32 -20.57
N ASN A 133 -11.17 -9.87 -20.68
CA ASN A 133 -10.90 -11.04 -21.52
C ASN A 133 -11.66 -12.31 -21.09
N ARG A 134 -11.91 -12.48 -19.79
CA ARG A 134 -12.75 -13.59 -19.29
C ARG A 134 -14.24 -13.39 -19.60
N GLN A 135 -14.72 -12.16 -19.58
CA GLN A 135 -16.10 -11.82 -19.93
C GLN A 135 -16.36 -12.07 -21.43
N ILE A 136 -15.39 -11.73 -22.29
CA ILE A 136 -15.48 -11.94 -23.75
C ILE A 136 -15.54 -13.44 -24.07
N LEU A 137 -14.70 -14.27 -23.43
CA LEU A 137 -14.74 -15.73 -23.62
C LEU A 137 -16.07 -16.36 -23.20
N ALA A 138 -16.66 -15.90 -22.08
CA ALA A 138 -17.93 -16.41 -21.57
C ALA A 138 -19.13 -16.06 -22.47
N ASN A 139 -19.06 -14.93 -23.18
CA ASN A 139 -20.13 -14.50 -24.10
C ASN A 139 -20.06 -15.23 -25.46
N SER A 140 -18.88 -15.69 -25.89
CA SER A 140 -18.73 -16.46 -27.14
C SER A 140 -19.24 -17.90 -27.03
N THR A 141 -19.35 -18.47 -25.83
CA THR A 141 -19.83 -19.86 -25.64
C THR A 141 -21.35 -20.01 -25.65
N HIS A 142 -22.12 -18.91 -25.71
CA HIS A 142 -23.59 -18.95 -25.63
C HIS A 142 -24.33 -18.73 -26.98
N SER A 143 -23.62 -18.58 -28.10
CA SER A 143 -24.23 -18.24 -29.41
C SER A 143 -24.21 -19.35 -30.48
N THR A 144 -23.91 -20.60 -30.14
CA THR A 144 -23.96 -21.72 -31.10
C THR A 144 -25.00 -22.76 -30.69
N HIS A 145 -26.29 -22.41 -30.78
CA HIS A 145 -27.39 -23.36 -30.95
C HIS A 145 -28.62 -22.62 -31.45
N SER A 146 -28.77 -22.55 -32.77
CA SER A 146 -30.02 -22.33 -33.50
C SER A 146 -29.97 -23.13 -34.78
#